data_AF-A0A9P9YUV4-F1
#
_entry.id   AF-A0A9P9YUV4-F1
#
_cell.length_a   1.000
_cell.length_b   1.000
_cell.length_c   1.000
_cell.angle_alpha   90.00
_cell.angle_beta   90.00
_cell.angle_gamma   90.00
#
_symmetry.space_group_name_H-M   'P 1'
#
loop_
_entity.id
_entity.type
_entity.pdbx_description
1 polymer ?
#
loop_
_entity_poly.entity_id
_entity_poly.type
_entity_poly.pdbx_seq_one_letter_code
_entity_poly.pdbx_strand_id
1 'polypeptide(L)'
;MSSSFRYNLLRSVKPYTPFTSQLTKSMLRVLIQVSVHFIETEKSSSEVLSLALNKITNAGHQIPPNFCELFTMVFLMLQIFLKYPKGVVKHHELRNCLMDDLNILSLVLQTNTLTIFAKFC
;
A
#
# COMPACT_ATOMS: atom_id res chain seq x y z
N MET A 1 -10.49 15.69 13.53
CA MET A 1 -10.37 15.66 12.05
C MET A 1 -9.85 14.33 11.49
N SER A 2 -9.47 13.33 12.30
CA SER A 2 -9.03 12.01 11.81
C SER A 2 -10.14 11.06 11.35
N SER A 3 -11.40 11.41 11.61
CA SER A 3 -12.58 10.70 11.11
C SER A 3 -12.69 10.71 9.58
N SER A 4 -12.26 11.79 8.91
CA SER A 4 -12.29 11.89 7.44
C SER A 4 -11.22 11.00 6.79
N PHE A 5 -9.99 11.01 7.33
CA PHE A 5 -8.90 10.17 6.82
C PHE A 5 -9.25 8.69 6.89
N ARG A 6 -9.65 8.21 8.08
CA ARG A 6 -10.02 6.79 8.29
C ARG A 6 -11.19 6.39 7.40
N TYR A 7 -12.24 7.19 7.35
CA TYR A 7 -13.41 6.91 6.51
C TYR A 7 -13.03 6.82 5.02
N ASN A 8 -12.23 7.77 4.52
CA ASN A 8 -11.80 7.79 3.13
C ASN A 8 -10.91 6.59 2.80
N LEU A 9 -9.94 6.26 3.66
CA LEU A 9 -9.07 5.11 3.48
C LEU A 9 -9.91 3.83 3.39
N LEU A 10 -10.73 3.57 4.41
CA LEU A 10 -11.55 2.36 4.47
C LEU A 10 -12.51 2.26 3.30
N ARG A 11 -13.20 3.35 2.94
CA ARG A 11 -14.10 3.34 1.78
C ARG A 11 -13.38 2.96 0.49
N SER A 12 -12.16 3.47 0.29
CA SER A 12 -11.36 3.19 -0.91
C SER A 12 -10.76 1.79 -0.92
N VAL A 13 -10.37 1.24 0.23
CA VAL A 13 -9.69 -0.07 0.28
C VAL A 13 -10.58 -1.26 0.60
N LYS A 14 -11.76 -1.03 1.18
CA LYS A 14 -12.73 -2.08 1.56
C LYS A 14 -13.06 -3.08 0.44
N PRO A 15 -13.20 -2.68 -0.84
CA PRO A 15 -13.44 -3.64 -1.92
C PRO A 15 -12.31 -4.67 -2.10
N TYR A 16 -11.10 -4.35 -1.65
CA TYR A 16 -9.91 -5.17 -1.85
C TYR A 16 -9.52 -6.00 -0.62
N THR A 17 -10.23 -5.84 0.51
CA THR A 17 -9.96 -6.60 1.74
C THR A 17 -10.07 -8.12 1.57
N PRO A 18 -10.89 -8.71 0.67
CA PRO A 18 -10.89 -10.16 0.46
C PRO A 18 -9.55 -10.69 -0.10
N PHE A 19 -8.76 -9.83 -0.75
CA PHE A 19 -7.50 -10.23 -1.38
C PHE A 19 -6.28 -10.08 -0.45
N THR A 20 -6.42 -9.40 0.69
CA THR A 20 -5.30 -9.05 1.59
C THR A 20 -4.55 -10.26 2.12
N SER A 21 -5.21 -11.43 2.22
CA SER A 21 -4.58 -12.69 2.62
C SER A 21 -3.53 -13.21 1.64
N GLN A 22 -3.61 -12.80 0.37
CA GLN A 22 -2.62 -13.15 -0.67
C GLN A 22 -1.40 -12.24 -0.65
N LEU A 23 -1.47 -11.14 0.10
CA LEU A 23 -0.38 -10.18 0.18
C LEU A 23 0.73 -10.75 1.08
N THR A 24 1.93 -10.86 0.54
CA THR A 24 3.12 -11.24 1.31
C THR A 24 3.97 -10.01 1.64
N LYS A 25 4.88 -10.15 2.62
CA LYS A 25 5.68 -9.04 3.14
C LYS A 25 6.60 -8.45 2.07
N SER A 26 7.22 -9.32 1.29
CA SER A 26 8.09 -8.93 0.18
C SER A 26 7.29 -8.25 -0.93
N MET A 27 6.11 -8.78 -1.26
CA MET A 27 5.21 -8.17 -2.23
C MET A 27 4.78 -6.77 -1.81
N LEU A 28 4.32 -6.59 -0.56
CA LEU A 28 3.93 -5.27 -0.06
C LEU A 28 5.06 -4.24 -0.22
N ARG A 29 6.31 -4.63 0.06
CA ARG A 29 7.47 -3.75 -0.14
C ARG A 29 7.66 -3.37 -1.61
N VAL A 30 7.59 -4.33 -2.52
CA VAL A 30 7.71 -4.07 -3.97
C VAL A 30 6.57 -3.17 -4.44
N LEU A 31 5.33 -3.47 -4.04
CA LEU A 31 4.15 -2.68 -4.39
C LEU A 31 4.26 -1.24 -3.92
N ILE A 32 4.74 -1.00 -2.69
CA ILE A 32 4.97 0.36 -2.19
C ILE A 32 6.03 1.08 -3.03
N GLN A 33 7.19 0.46 -3.26
CA GLN A 33 8.27 1.07 -4.03
C GLN A 33 7.83 1.44 -5.45
N VAL A 34 7.10 0.55 -6.10
CA VAL A 34 6.63 0.76 -7.46
C VAL A 34 5.50 1.78 -7.50
N SER A 35 4.63 1.80 -6.50
CA SER A 35 3.58 2.82 -6.35
C SER A 35 4.16 4.21 -6.14
N VAL A 36 5.20 4.35 -5.30
CA VAL A 36 5.92 5.64 -5.13
C VAL A 36 6.57 6.05 -6.45
N HIS A 37 7.28 5.12 -7.11
CA HIS A 37 7.88 5.40 -8.42
C HIS A 37 6.84 5.87 -9.45
N PHE A 38 5.64 5.28 -9.46
CA PHE A 38 4.55 5.72 -10.34
C PHE A 38 4.11 7.15 -10.05
N ILE A 39 3.94 7.51 -8.77
CA ILE A 39 3.55 8.85 -8.35
C ILE A 39 4.62 9.88 -8.71
N GLU A 40 5.90 9.53 -8.57
CA GLU A 40 7.02 10.43 -8.82
C GLU A 40 7.35 10.61 -10.31
N THR A 41 7.12 9.60 -11.14
CA THR A 41 7.60 9.60 -12.54
C THR A 41 6.52 9.84 -13.59
N GLU A 42 5.25 9.96 -13.19
CA GLU A 42 4.09 10.12 -14.08
C GLU A 42 4.04 9.11 -15.26
N LYS A 43 4.73 7.96 -15.10
CA LYS A 43 4.80 6.91 -16.11
C LYS A 43 3.44 6.24 -16.31
N SER A 44 3.28 5.60 -17.47
CA SER A 44 2.08 4.84 -17.77
C SER A 44 1.86 3.69 -16.76
N SER A 45 0.59 3.39 -16.45
CA SER A 45 0.24 2.33 -15.50
C SER A 45 0.72 0.95 -15.96
N SER A 46 0.80 0.73 -17.28
CA SER A 46 1.29 -0.50 -17.89
C SER A 46 2.78 -0.73 -17.59
N GLU A 47 3.64 0.27 -17.78
CA GLU A 47 5.07 0.15 -17.52
C GLU A 47 5.39 -0.14 -16.05
N VAL A 48 4.66 0.51 -15.16
CA VAL A 48 4.82 0.34 -13.71
C VAL A 48 4.31 -1.03 -13.25
N LEU A 49 3.20 -1.51 -13.81
CA LEU A 49 2.72 -2.86 -13.50
C LEU A 49 3.71 -3.93 -13.99
N SER A 50 4.26 -3.77 -15.20
CA SER A 50 5.33 -4.64 -15.71
C SER A 50 6.58 -4.59 -14.82
N LEU A 51 6.97 -3.42 -14.32
CA LEU A 51 8.08 -3.28 -13.37
C LEU A 51 7.80 -4.01 -12.05
N ALA A 52 6.57 -3.93 -11.54
CA ALA A 52 6.15 -4.64 -10.33
C ALA A 52 6.24 -6.15 -10.50
N LEU A 53 5.69 -6.67 -11.59
CA LEU A 53 5.71 -8.09 -11.94
C LEU A 53 7.16 -8.59 -12.06
N ASN A 54 8.00 -7.89 -12.83
CA ASN A 54 9.40 -8.24 -12.99
C ASN A 54 10.16 -8.28 -11.66
N LYS A 55 9.94 -7.30 -10.78
CA LYS A 55 10.59 -7.28 -9.45
C LYS A 55 10.14 -8.44 -8.55
N ILE A 56 8.87 -8.82 -8.60
CA ILE A 56 8.32 -9.93 -7.81
C ILE A 56 8.85 -11.26 -8.33
N THR A 57 8.84 -11.46 -9.66
CA THR A 57 9.38 -12.65 -10.31
C THR A 57 10.88 -12.79 -10.04
N ASN A 58 11.67 -11.71 -10.16
CA ASN A 58 13.11 -11.74 -9.88
C ASN A 58 13.43 -11.99 -8.41
N ALA A 59 12.53 -11.65 -7.49
CA ALA A 59 12.64 -11.96 -6.08
C ALA A 59 12.22 -13.41 -5.74
N GLY A 60 11.86 -14.22 -6.75
CA GLY A 60 11.45 -15.61 -6.57
C GLY A 60 10.06 -15.79 -5.96
N HIS A 61 9.23 -14.74 -5.98
CA HIS A 61 7.86 -14.82 -5.46
C HIS A 61 6.87 -15.15 -6.57
N GLN A 62 5.90 -16.01 -6.24
CA GLN A 62 4.78 -16.25 -7.15
C GLN A 62 3.87 -15.03 -7.21
N ILE A 63 3.42 -14.70 -8.42
CA ILE A 63 2.46 -13.63 -8.65
C ILE A 63 1.07 -14.19 -8.31
N PRO A 64 0.34 -13.60 -7.36
CA PRO A 64 -1.00 -14.05 -7.03
C PRO A 64 -1.97 -13.71 -8.16
N PRO A 65 -3.07 -14.47 -8.28
CA PRO A 65 -4.08 -14.24 -9.32
C PRO A 65 -4.72 -12.85 -9.21
N ASN A 66 -4.88 -12.31 -7.99
CA ASN A 66 -5.47 -10.99 -7.74
C ASN A 66 -4.39 -9.89 -7.57
N PHE A 67 -3.32 -9.95 -8.36
CA PHE A 67 -2.20 -9.04 -8.24
C PHE A 67 -2.58 -7.57 -8.49
N CYS A 68 -3.43 -7.32 -9.49
CA CYS A 68 -3.87 -5.98 -9.87
C CYS A 68 -4.68 -5.32 -8.76
N GLU A 69 -5.53 -6.11 -8.09
CA GLU A 69 -6.34 -5.70 -6.95
C GLU A 69 -5.45 -5.32 -5.76
N LEU A 70 -4.42 -6.13 -5.48
CA LEU A 70 -3.44 -5.85 -4.44
C LEU A 70 -2.61 -4.59 -4.75
N PHE A 71 -2.17 -4.42 -5.99
CA PHE A 71 -1.46 -3.21 -6.42
C PHE A 71 -2.35 -1.98 -6.26
N THR A 72 -3.58 -2.03 -6.76
CA THR A 72 -4.55 -0.94 -6.67
C THR A 72 -4.82 -0.57 -5.22
N MET A 73 -5.01 -1.56 -4.33
CA MET A 73 -5.19 -1.31 -2.91
C MET A 73 -4.01 -0.54 -2.30
N VAL A 74 -2.78 -0.99 -2.51
CA VAL A 74 -1.57 -0.35 -1.98
C VAL A 74 -1.38 1.05 -2.56
N PHE A 75 -1.64 1.20 -3.85
CA PHE A 75 -1.54 2.46 -4.56
C PHE A 75 -2.55 3.50 -4.05
N LEU A 76 -3.81 3.11 -3.88
CA LEU A 76 -4.85 3.97 -3.32
C LEU A 76 -4.52 4.39 -1.89
N MET A 77 -4.01 3.47 -1.06
CA MET A 77 -3.54 3.82 0.28
C MET A 77 -2.49 4.93 0.20
N LEU A 78 -1.42 4.74 -0.59
CA LEU A 78 -0.35 5.72 -0.77
C LEU A 78 -0.86 7.06 -1.28
N GLN A 79 -1.71 7.08 -2.31
CA GLN A 79 -2.29 8.31 -2.81
C GLN A 79 -3.10 9.05 -1.76
N ILE A 80 -3.91 8.32 -0.98
CA ILE A 80 -4.69 8.92 0.11
C ILE A 80 -3.73 9.49 1.16
N PHE A 81 -2.69 8.79 1.58
CA PHE A 81 -1.71 9.32 2.53
C PHE A 81 -1.02 10.59 2.02
N LEU A 82 -0.51 10.57 0.80
CA LEU A 82 0.24 11.68 0.22
C LEU A 82 -0.62 12.91 -0.06
N LYS A 83 -1.94 12.77 -0.16
CA LYS A 83 -2.87 13.90 -0.26
C LYS A 83 -3.05 14.68 1.05
N TYR A 84 -2.73 14.10 2.21
CA TYR A 84 -2.82 14.82 3.48
C TYR A 84 -1.52 15.57 3.77
N PRO A 85 -1.58 16.82 4.27
CA PRO A 85 -0.39 17.56 4.66
C PRO A 85 0.42 16.79 5.71
N LYS A 86 1.75 16.94 5.66
CA LYS A 86 2.67 16.33 6.63
C LYS A 86 2.23 16.69 8.07
N GLY A 87 2.17 15.68 8.93
CA GLY A 87 1.78 15.84 10.34
C GLY A 87 0.27 15.86 10.63
N VAL A 88 -0.60 15.87 9.60
CA VAL A 88 -2.06 15.79 9.80
C VAL A 88 -2.50 14.38 10.17
N VAL A 89 -1.96 13.36 9.49
CA VAL A 89 -2.21 11.95 9.83
C VAL A 89 -1.13 11.50 10.81
N LYS A 90 -1.53 11.23 12.05
CA LYS A 90 -0.58 10.75 13.06
C LYS A 90 -0.24 9.28 12.82
N HIS A 91 1.01 8.89 13.07
CA HIS A 91 1.47 7.50 12.88
C HIS A 91 0.60 6.45 13.59
N HIS A 92 0.06 6.77 14.77
CA HIS A 92 -0.84 5.86 15.48
C HIS A 92 -2.21 5.73 14.82
N GLU A 93 -2.75 6.78 14.20
CA GLU A 93 -4.04 6.71 13.49
C GLU A 93 -3.92 5.88 12.21
N LEU A 94 -2.80 6.06 11.50
CA LEU A 94 -2.42 5.22 10.37
C LEU A 94 -2.29 3.75 10.81
N ARG A 95 -1.52 3.51 11.87
CA ARG A 95 -1.32 2.16 12.41
C ARG A 95 -2.64 1.50 12.79
N ASN A 96 -3.50 2.19 13.53
CA ASN A 96 -4.80 1.65 13.96
C ASN A 96 -5.69 1.34 12.75
N CYS A 97 -5.70 2.16 11.71
CA CYS A 97 -6.49 1.89 10.52
C CYS A 97 -5.97 0.66 9.73
N LEU A 98 -4.65 0.47 9.64
CA LEU A 98 -4.07 -0.72 9.01
C LEU A 98 -4.25 -2.00 9.84
N MET A 99 -4.23 -1.87 11.17
CA MET A 99 -4.30 -2.99 12.11
C MET A 99 -5.73 -3.41 12.42
N ASP A 100 -6.53 -2.49 12.93
CA ASP A 100 -7.83 -2.81 13.53
C ASP A 100 -8.92 -2.99 12.46
N ASP A 101 -8.84 -2.24 11.36
CA ASP A 101 -9.90 -2.24 10.34
C ASP A 101 -9.57 -3.10 9.11
N LEU A 102 -8.28 -3.22 8.75
CA LEU A 102 -7.85 -3.89 7.52
C LEU A 102 -7.16 -5.23 7.75
N ASN A 103 -6.89 -5.57 9.01
CA ASN A 103 -6.29 -6.83 9.45
C ASN A 103 -4.99 -7.18 8.69
N ILE A 104 -4.21 -6.17 8.31
CA ILE A 104 -2.91 -6.32 7.60
C ILE A 104 -1.79 -6.65 8.62
N LEU A 105 -2.17 -7.17 9.80
CA LEU A 105 -1.38 -7.33 11.03
C LEU A 105 -0.05 -8.08 10.79
N SER A 106 -0.07 -9.16 10.01
CA SER A 106 1.11 -9.99 9.77
C SER A 106 2.18 -9.32 8.90
N LEU A 107 1.81 -8.30 8.13
CA LEU A 107 2.67 -7.66 7.13
C LEU A 107 3.24 -6.32 7.60
N VAL A 108 2.48 -5.57 8.42
CA VAL A 108 2.87 -4.22 8.85
C VAL A 108 3.75 -4.25 10.11
N LEU A 109 3.58 -5.21 11.02
CA LEU A 109 4.31 -5.26 12.30
C LEU A 109 5.79 -5.63 12.21
N GLN A 110 6.21 -6.33 11.15
CA GLN A 110 7.58 -6.81 11.02
C GLN A 110 8.40 -6.08 9.96
N THR A 111 7.81 -5.09 9.30
CA THR A 111 8.54 -4.29 8.33
C THR A 111 8.52 -2.85 8.82
N ASN A 112 9.62 -2.16 8.56
CA ASN A 112 9.72 -0.71 8.57
C ASN A 112 8.72 -0.06 7.58
N THR A 113 7.55 -0.65 7.28
CA THR A 113 6.54 -0.15 6.35
C THR A 113 6.01 1.19 6.82
N LEU A 114 5.74 1.34 8.13
CA LEU A 114 5.43 2.65 8.72
C LEU A 114 6.58 3.63 8.52
N THR A 115 7.83 3.20 8.64
CA THR A 115 9.01 4.02 8.35
C THR A 115 9.16 4.32 6.86
N ILE A 116 8.75 3.42 5.97
CA ILE A 116 8.76 3.63 4.52
C ILE A 116 7.69 4.64 4.14
N PHE A 117 6.45 4.45 4.60
CA PHE A 117 5.39 5.46 4.49
C PHE A 117 5.82 6.80 5.11
N ALA A 118 6.48 6.78 6.29
CA ALA A 118 6.98 7.99 6.95
C ALA A 118 8.16 8.65 6.23
N LYS A 119 9.03 7.87 5.58
CA LYS A 119 10.21 8.36 4.86
C LYS A 119 9.84 8.96 3.50
N PHE A 120 8.72 8.54 2.93
CA PHE A 120 8.14 9.12 1.72
C PHE A 120 7.10 10.22 1.99
N CYS A 121 6.64 10.37 3.24
CA CYS A 121 5.85 11.51 3.73
C CYS A 121 6.72 12.55 4.44
#